data_AF-A0A7X3KX07-F1
#
_entry.id   AF-A0A7X3KX07-F1
#
_cell.length_a   1.000
_cell.length_b   1.000
_cell.length_c   1.000
_cell.angle_alpha   90.00
_cell.angle_beta   90.00
_cell.angle_gamma   90.00
#
_symmetry.space_group_name_H-M   'P 1'
#
loop_
_entity.id
_entity.type
_entity.pdbx_description
1 polymer ?
#
loop_
_entity_poly.entity_id
_entity_poly.type
_entity_poly.pdbx_seq_one_letter_code
_entity_poly.pdbx_strand_id
1 'polypeptide(L)'
;INDKIKNDKVNAEAALKSVTDMFLQMFEAMEDNAYMQERAGDIRDVTKRVMGHLLGVSIPNPALINEEVVIVAHDLTPSDTAQLDRNFVKGFITDIGGRTSHSAIMSRTLEIPAVVGSGNATS
;
A
#
# COMPACT_ATOMS: atom_id res chain seq x y z
N ILE A 1 -15.72 -2.69 -14.19
CA ILE A 1 -16.00 -3.69 -13.12
C ILE A 1 -17.48 -4.08 -13.12
N ASN A 2 -18.41 -3.14 -12.94
CA ASN A 2 -19.86 -3.42 -12.95
C ASN A 2 -20.36 -4.16 -14.20
N ASP A 3 -19.86 -3.79 -15.38
CA ASP A 3 -20.25 -4.47 -16.63
C ASP A 3 -19.78 -5.92 -16.68
N LYS A 4 -18.61 -6.20 -16.10
CA LYS A 4 -18.04 -7.55 -16.01
C LYS A 4 -18.85 -8.44 -15.06
N ILE A 5 -19.31 -7.87 -13.94
CA ILE A 5 -20.21 -8.56 -12.99
C ILE A 5 -21.56 -8.87 -13.67
N LYS A 6 -22.13 -7.90 -14.40
CA LYS A 6 -23.43 -8.06 -15.04
C LYS A 6 -23.41 -9.01 -16.24
N ASN A 7 -22.38 -8.93 -17.07
CA ASN A 7 -22.31 -9.68 -18.33
C ASN A 7 -21.69 -11.08 -18.13
N ASP A 8 -20.62 -11.19 -17.34
CA ASP A 8 -19.87 -12.46 -17.19
C ASP A 8 -20.35 -13.28 -15.98
N LYS A 9 -21.30 -12.75 -15.18
CA LYS A 9 -21.82 -13.36 -13.93
C LYS A 9 -20.72 -13.79 -12.96
N VAL A 10 -19.60 -13.07 -12.95
CA VAL A 10 -18.49 -13.29 -12.03
C VAL A 10 -18.71 -12.54 -10.71
N ASN A 11 -18.15 -13.06 -9.62
CA ASN A 11 -18.18 -12.38 -8.32
C ASN A 11 -17.46 -11.02 -8.39
N ALA A 12 -17.84 -10.09 -7.50
CA ALA A 12 -17.28 -8.75 -7.48
C ALA A 12 -15.76 -8.75 -7.29
N GLU A 13 -15.24 -9.70 -6.51
CA GLU A 13 -13.82 -9.89 -6.24
C GLU A 13 -13.05 -10.34 -7.48
N ALA A 14 -13.51 -11.35 -8.23
CA ALA A 14 -12.81 -11.76 -9.45
C ALA A 14 -12.95 -10.72 -10.56
N ALA A 15 -14.09 -10.02 -10.64
CA ALA A 15 -14.25 -8.90 -11.56
C ALA A 15 -13.27 -7.77 -11.28
N LEU A 16 -13.12 -7.38 -10.01
CA LEU A 16 -12.17 -6.36 -9.56
C LEU A 16 -10.74 -6.82 -9.84
N LYS A 17 -10.37 -8.03 -9.39
CA LYS A 17 -9.03 -8.60 -9.58
C LYS A 17 -8.65 -8.68 -11.05
N SER A 18 -9.53 -9.19 -11.91
CA SER A 18 -9.24 -9.34 -13.33
C SER A 18 -9.04 -8.00 -14.04
N VAL A 19 -9.82 -6.98 -13.68
CA VAL A 19 -9.66 -5.63 -14.25
C VAL A 19 -8.36 -5.00 -13.74
N THR A 20 -8.08 -5.08 -12.44
CA THR A 20 -6.84 -4.53 -11.87
C THR A 20 -5.60 -5.24 -12.42
N ASP A 21 -5.59 -6.56 -12.52
CA ASP A 21 -4.46 -7.34 -13.06
C ASP A 21 -4.16 -6.92 -14.51
N MET A 22 -5.19 -6.66 -15.31
CA MET A 22 -5.02 -6.14 -16.68
C MET A 22 -4.38 -4.74 -16.69
N PHE A 23 -4.84 -3.83 -15.83
CA PHE A 23 -4.25 -2.49 -15.72
C PHE A 23 -2.81 -2.54 -15.21
N LEU A 24 -2.53 -3.37 -14.19
CA LEU A 24 -1.18 -3.55 -13.66
C LEU A 24 -0.22 -4.09 -14.72
N GLN A 25 -0.61 -5.11 -15.48
CA GLN A 25 0.21 -5.61 -16.58
C GLN A 25 0.46 -4.54 -17.64
N MET A 26 -0.55 -3.74 -17.97
CA MET A 26 -0.40 -2.65 -18.93
C MET A 26 0.56 -1.58 -18.43
N PHE A 27 0.52 -1.22 -17.14
CA PHE A 27 1.45 -0.24 -16.57
C PHE A 27 2.86 -0.78 -16.35
N GLU A 28 3.01 -2.06 -15.96
CA GLU A 28 4.31 -2.72 -15.83
C GLU A 28 4.99 -2.89 -17.19
N ALA A 29 4.22 -3.13 -18.27
CA ALA A 29 4.74 -3.21 -19.63
C ALA A 29 5.21 -1.84 -20.19
N MET A 30 4.85 -0.73 -19.54
CA MET A 30 5.34 0.61 -19.89
C MET A 30 6.66 0.90 -19.15
N GLU A 31 7.72 0.18 -19.50
CA GLU A 31 9.05 0.30 -18.87
C GLU A 31 9.67 1.71 -19.01
N ASP A 32 9.29 2.47 -20.03
CA ASP A 32 9.82 3.81 -20.32
C ASP A 32 9.23 4.94 -19.45
N ASN A 33 8.29 4.64 -18.54
CA ASN A 33 7.60 5.67 -17.77
C ASN A 33 7.57 5.37 -16.27
N ALA A 34 8.61 5.80 -15.56
CA ALA A 34 8.75 5.67 -14.11
C ALA A 34 7.54 6.22 -13.33
N TYR A 35 6.88 7.27 -13.82
CA TYR A 35 5.67 7.81 -13.21
C TYR A 35 4.47 6.85 -13.31
N MET A 36 4.36 6.09 -14.40
CA MET A 36 3.30 5.08 -14.54
C MET A 36 3.58 3.83 -13.70
N GLN A 37 4.85 3.47 -13.51
CA GLN A 37 5.25 2.40 -12.59
C GLN A 37 4.93 2.76 -11.13
N GLU A 38 5.18 4.01 -10.73
CA GLU A 38 4.81 4.52 -9.42
C GLU A 38 3.28 4.49 -9.22
N ARG A 39 2.53 4.95 -10.22
CA ARG A 39 1.06 4.92 -10.21
C ARG A 39 0.47 3.51 -10.19
N ALA A 40 1.17 2.52 -10.74
CA ALA A 40 0.77 1.12 -10.63
C ALA A 40 0.77 0.64 -9.16
N GLY A 41 1.74 1.11 -8.37
CA GLY A 41 1.79 0.88 -6.92
C GLY A 41 0.55 1.43 -6.21
N ASP A 42 0.17 2.67 -6.51
CA ASP A 42 -1.02 3.31 -5.92
C ASP A 42 -2.32 2.57 -6.28
N ILE A 43 -2.47 2.16 -7.55
CA ILE A 43 -3.65 1.41 -8.01
C ILE A 43 -3.72 0.05 -7.32
N ARG A 44 -2.58 -0.59 -7.11
CA ARG A 44 -2.47 -1.86 -6.37
C ARG A 44 -2.91 -1.68 -4.92
N ASP A 45 -2.50 -0.59 -4.25
CA ASP A 45 -2.90 -0.29 -2.87
C ASP A 45 -4.41 -0.07 -2.75
N VAL A 46 -4.98 0.80 -3.59
CA VAL A 46 -6.44 1.06 -3.59
C VAL A 46 -7.22 -0.21 -3.87
N THR A 47 -6.77 -1.03 -4.83
CA THR A 47 -7.44 -2.31 -5.13
C THR A 47 -7.39 -3.25 -3.95
N LYS A 48 -6.23 -3.40 -3.28
CA LYS A 48 -6.10 -4.23 -2.08
C LYS A 48 -7.08 -3.77 -0.99
N ARG A 49 -7.24 -2.46 -0.81
CA ARG A 49 -8.18 -1.91 0.18
C ARG A 49 -9.65 -2.23 -0.16
N VAL A 50 -10.06 -1.99 -1.40
CA VAL A 50 -11.41 -2.34 -1.87
C VAL A 50 -11.66 -3.85 -1.79
N MET A 51 -10.66 -4.66 -2.13
CA MET A 51 -10.73 -6.12 -2.03
C MET A 51 -10.88 -6.58 -0.58
N GLY A 52 -10.16 -6.00 0.37
CA GLY A 52 -10.32 -6.31 1.79
C GLY A 52 -11.72 -5.98 2.31
N HIS A 53 -12.29 -4.84 1.87
CA HIS A 53 -13.69 -4.51 2.18
C HIS A 53 -14.69 -5.49 1.56
N LEU A 54 -14.45 -5.98 0.34
CA LEU A 54 -15.29 -6.97 -0.34
C LEU A 54 -15.23 -8.34 0.36
N LEU A 55 -14.03 -8.79 0.72
CA LEU A 55 -13.78 -10.08 1.40
C LEU A 55 -14.14 -10.05 2.88
N GLY A 56 -14.44 -8.88 3.46
CA GLY A 56 -14.68 -8.70 4.89
C GLY A 56 -13.43 -8.93 5.76
N VAL A 57 -12.23 -8.84 5.18
CA VAL A 57 -10.97 -9.00 5.91
C VAL A 57 -10.58 -7.65 6.51
N SER A 58 -10.30 -7.63 7.81
CA SER A 58 -9.77 -6.46 8.49
C SER A 58 -8.35 -6.18 8.00
N ILE A 59 -8.21 -5.17 7.14
CA ILE A 59 -6.89 -4.63 6.81
C ILE A 59 -6.38 -3.94 8.07
N PRO A 60 -5.16 -4.24 8.54
CA PRO A 60 -4.59 -3.57 9.70
C PRO A 60 -4.57 -2.07 9.43
N ASN A 61 -5.28 -1.32 10.26
CA ASN A 61 -5.35 0.13 10.15
C ASN A 61 -4.36 0.74 11.17
N PRO A 62 -3.28 1.39 10.72
CA PRO A 62 -2.35 2.06 11.61
C PRO A 62 -2.99 3.15 12.48
N ALA A 63 -4.15 3.69 12.07
CA ALA A 63 -4.90 4.67 12.87
C ALA A 63 -5.60 4.07 14.10
N LEU A 64 -5.67 2.73 14.23
CA LEU A 64 -6.25 2.07 15.41
C LEU A 64 -5.24 1.84 16.53
N ILE A 65 -3.97 2.22 16.32
CA ILE A 65 -2.92 2.13 17.32
C ILE A 65 -3.21 3.13 18.44
N ASN A 66 -3.37 2.63 19.67
CA ASN A 66 -3.72 3.41 20.86
C ASN A 66 -2.64 3.37 21.96
N GLU A 67 -1.47 2.81 21.64
CA GLU A 67 -0.33 2.68 22.54
C GLU A 67 0.96 3.06 21.83
N GLU A 68 2.02 3.35 22.60
CA GLU A 68 3.30 3.74 22.02
C GLU A 68 4.00 2.54 21.35
N VAL A 69 4.14 2.57 20.02
CA VAL A 69 4.70 1.44 19.25
C VAL A 69 5.75 1.88 18.22
N VAL A 70 6.56 0.91 17.82
CA VAL A 70 7.44 0.98 16.65
C VAL A 70 6.88 0.03 15.60
N ILE A 71 6.64 0.54 14.39
CA ILE A 71 6.07 -0.26 13.30
C ILE A 71 7.17 -0.97 12.54
N VAL A 72 7.00 -2.27 12.30
CA VAL A 72 7.88 -3.06 11.43
C VAL A 72 7.04 -3.61 10.30
N ALA A 73 7.36 -3.21 9.07
CA ALA A 73 6.59 -3.58 7.89
C ALA A 73 7.53 -3.89 6.73
N HIS A 74 7.08 -4.70 5.77
CA HIS A 74 7.90 -4.98 4.59
C HIS A 74 7.99 -3.71 3.73
N ASP A 75 6.83 -3.08 3.53
CA ASP A 75 6.65 -1.80 2.85
C ASP A 75 5.56 -1.00 3.56
N LEU A 76 5.62 0.33 3.48
CA LEU A 76 4.58 1.23 3.95
C LEU A 76 4.12 2.12 2.80
N THR A 77 2.85 1.97 2.43
CA THR A 77 2.24 2.77 1.36
C THR A 77 2.06 4.23 1.81
N PRO A 78 1.93 5.19 0.88
CA PRO A 78 1.56 6.57 1.20
C PRO A 78 0.28 6.62 2.06
N SER A 79 -0.71 5.79 1.74
CA SER A 79 -1.96 5.64 2.48
C SER A 79 -1.76 5.23 3.93
N ASP A 80 -0.83 4.31 4.21
CA ASP A 80 -0.55 3.84 5.57
C ASP A 80 0.19 4.89 6.37
N THR A 81 1.23 5.51 5.77
CA THR A 81 2.00 6.57 6.42
C THR A 81 1.16 7.80 6.77
N ALA A 82 0.18 8.16 5.93
CA ALA A 82 -0.74 9.26 6.20
C ALA A 82 -1.70 9.00 7.37
N GLN A 83 -1.94 7.73 7.70
CA GLN A 83 -2.81 7.33 8.82
C GLN A 83 -2.05 7.14 10.14
N LEU A 84 -0.73 7.34 10.15
CA LEU A 84 0.09 7.23 11.35
C LEU A 84 -0.17 8.41 12.29
N ASP A 85 -0.48 8.11 13.54
CA ASP A 85 -0.55 9.11 14.60
C ASP A 85 0.82 9.22 15.30
N ARG A 86 1.42 10.41 15.24
CA ARG A 86 2.70 10.74 15.88
C ARG A 86 2.69 10.60 17.41
N ASN A 87 1.52 10.62 18.05
CA ASN A 87 1.41 10.46 19.49
C ASN A 87 1.76 9.03 19.90
N PHE A 88 1.33 8.06 19.08
CA PHE A 88 1.46 6.63 19.33
C PHE A 88 2.65 6.01 18.59
N VAL A 89 2.89 6.41 17.34
CA VAL A 89 3.95 5.82 16.52
C VAL A 89 5.26 6.57 16.78
N LYS A 90 6.17 5.93 17.53
CA LYS A 90 7.49 6.49 17.87
C LYS A 90 8.54 6.28 16.79
N GLY A 91 8.28 5.38 15.85
CA GLY A 91 9.19 5.08 14.74
C GLY A 91 8.66 3.99 13.83
N PHE A 92 9.27 3.83 12.67
CA PHE A 92 8.99 2.68 11.81
C PHE A 92 10.21 2.17 11.04
N ILE A 93 10.16 0.88 10.67
CA ILE A 93 11.20 0.17 9.92
C ILE A 93 10.54 -0.48 8.70
N THR A 94 11.11 -0.26 7.51
CA THR A 94 10.72 -0.95 6.28
C THR A 94 11.84 -1.78 5.67
N ASP A 95 11.51 -2.95 5.16
CA ASP A 95 12.49 -3.82 4.46
C ASP A 95 12.85 -3.28 3.09
N ILE A 96 11.86 -2.75 2.39
CA ILE A 96 12.04 -2.11 1.09
C ILE A 96 12.00 -0.60 1.20
N GLY A 97 12.51 0.07 0.16
CA GLY A 97 12.58 1.52 0.08
C GLY A 97 14.02 2.03 0.14
N GLY A 98 14.17 3.31 -0.17
CA GLY A 98 15.45 4.01 -0.21
C GLY A 98 15.29 5.45 0.23
N ARG A 99 16.36 6.23 0.16
CA ARG A 99 16.37 7.63 0.62
C ARG A 99 15.28 8.52 -0.01
N THR A 100 14.85 8.19 -1.22
CA THR A 100 13.83 8.91 -1.99
C THR A 100 12.46 8.22 -2.01
N SER A 101 12.26 7.16 -1.21
CA SER A 101 10.96 6.49 -1.17
C SER A 101 9.90 7.35 -0.48
N HIS A 102 8.63 7.09 -0.79
CA HIS A 102 7.48 7.72 -0.14
C HIS A 102 7.55 7.63 1.38
N SER A 103 7.85 6.43 1.91
CA SER A 103 7.95 6.20 3.34
C SER A 103 9.09 7.05 3.95
N ALA A 104 10.24 7.18 3.26
CA ALA A 104 11.33 8.04 3.72
C ALA A 104 10.96 9.53 3.69
N ILE A 105 10.26 10.00 2.66
CA ILE A 105 9.82 11.39 2.54
C ILE A 105 8.77 11.70 3.62
N MET A 106 7.77 10.84 3.79
CA MET A 106 6.70 11.01 4.77
C MET A 106 7.24 10.99 6.22
N SER A 107 8.24 10.16 6.53
CA SER A 107 8.88 10.15 7.86
C SER A 107 9.39 11.53 8.27
N ARG A 108 9.96 12.29 7.32
CA ARG A 108 10.48 13.64 7.57
C ARG A 108 9.37 14.65 7.80
N THR A 109 8.29 14.57 7.02
CA THR A 109 7.12 15.43 7.19
C THR A 109 6.41 15.18 8.51
N LEU A 110 6.38 13.92 8.96
CA LEU A 110 5.76 13.53 10.23
C LEU A 110 6.69 13.72 11.43
N GLU A 111 7.97 14.01 11.21
CA GLU A 111 9.03 14.09 12.23
C GLU A 111 9.17 12.80 13.06
N ILE A 112 8.95 11.65 12.42
CA ILE A 112 9.04 10.33 13.04
C ILE A 112 10.34 9.65 12.60
N PRO A 113 11.17 9.13 13.52
CA PRO A 113 12.34 8.32 13.19
C PRO A 113 11.98 7.13 12.30
N ALA A 114 12.65 6.98 11.15
CA ALA A 114 12.41 5.88 10.22
C ALA A 114 13.69 5.26 9.69
N VAL A 115 13.71 3.93 9.61
CA VAL A 115 14.74 3.15 8.92
C VAL A 115 14.09 2.50 7.70
N VAL A 116 14.57 2.84 6.51
CA VAL A 116 14.05 2.29 5.25
C VAL A 116 15.12 1.45 4.56
N GLY A 117 14.70 0.38 3.90
CA GLY A 117 15.62 -0.50 3.16
C GLY A 117 16.43 -1.43 4.09
N SER A 118 15.83 -1.92 5.18
CA SER A 118 16.50 -2.82 6.12
C SER A 118 16.83 -4.20 5.52
N GLY A 119 16.10 -4.59 4.47
CA GLY A 119 16.20 -5.89 3.81
C GLY A 119 15.47 -7.04 4.52
N ASN A 120 15.57 -7.15 5.84
CA ASN A 120 15.12 -8.34 6.58
C ASN A 120 14.50 -8.09 7.97
N ALA A 121 14.01 -6.89 8.28
CA ALA A 121 13.36 -6.61 9.55
C ALA A 121 12.03 -7.35 9.74
N THR A 122 11.34 -7.78 8.68
CA THR A 122 10.10 -8.59 8.81
C THR A 122 10.29 -10.11 8.76
N SER A 123 11.52 -10.61 8.61
CA SER A 123 11.82 -12.05 8.50
C SER A 123 12.02 -12.76 9.82
#